data_AF-A0A833RTE4-F1
#
_entry.id   AF-A0A833RTE4-F1
#
_cell.length_a   1.000
_cell.length_b   1.000
_cell.length_c   1.000
_cell.angle_alpha   90.00
_cell.angle_beta   90.00
_cell.angle_gamma   90.00
#
_symmetry.space_group_name_H-M   'P 1'
#
loop_
_entity.id
_entity.type
_entity.pdbx_description
1 polymer ?
#
loop_
_entity_poly.entity_id
_entity_poly.type
_entity_poly.pdbx_seq_one_letter_code
_entity_poly.pdbx_strand_id
1 'polypeptide(L)'
;MANKVLLSCLRQTAPKYANSIRCLSGVPDIPDKIGNRDVVGHGWNGEAAYLDRCDFPLPAIRFKANTPDIVALREKEKGDWKKLSIDEKKALYRASFRQTFSEFQAPNGEWKGALGLALIGVAFSIWVIMFLKVFAYPPLPESFNLENRLAQLERMQLLEVNPISGISAKK
;
A
#
# COMPACT_ATOMS: atom_id res chain seq x y z
N MET A 1 -48.79 -40.98 -20.30
CA MET A 1 -47.43 -41.44 -20.65
C MET A 1 -46.40 -40.33 -20.42
N ALA A 2 -46.26 -39.87 -19.18
CA ALA A 2 -45.57 -38.60 -18.85
C ALA A 2 -44.32 -38.79 -17.96
N ASN A 3 -43.62 -39.92 -18.07
CA ASN A 3 -42.52 -40.27 -17.14
C ASN A 3 -41.24 -40.79 -17.81
N LYS A 4 -40.98 -40.43 -19.07
CA LYS A 4 -39.71 -40.78 -19.75
C LYS A 4 -38.92 -39.61 -20.34
N VAL A 5 -39.49 -38.40 -20.38
CA VAL A 5 -38.81 -37.21 -20.93
C VAL A 5 -38.05 -36.42 -19.84
N LEU A 6 -38.45 -36.54 -18.57
CA LEU A 6 -37.74 -35.88 -17.45
C LEU A 6 -36.43 -36.58 -17.05
N LEU A 7 -36.27 -37.87 -17.37
CA LEU A 7 -35.08 -38.66 -17.02
C LEU A 7 -33.91 -38.48 -18.00
N SER A 8 -34.14 -37.93 -19.21
CA SER A 8 -33.08 -37.67 -20.18
C SER A 8 -32.33 -36.36 -19.94
N CYS A 9 -32.94 -35.38 -19.24
CA CYS A 9 -32.28 -34.11 -18.93
C CYS A 9 -31.33 -34.16 -17.73
N LEU A 10 -31.25 -35.29 -17.01
CA LEU A 10 -30.37 -35.46 -15.85
C LEU A 10 -29.07 -36.23 -16.16
N ARG A 11 -28.79 -36.51 -17.44
CA ARG A 11 -27.55 -37.19 -17.88
C ARG A 11 -26.83 -36.38 -18.96
N GLN A 12 -26.14 -35.32 -18.54
CA GLN A 12 -25.03 -34.65 -19.24
C GLN A 12 -24.76 -33.36 -18.43
N THR A 13 -23.88 -33.36 -17.43
CA THR A 13 -22.44 -33.25 -17.63
C THR A 13 -21.79 -33.39 -16.25
N ALA A 14 -21.15 -34.53 -15.99
CA ALA A 14 -20.22 -34.63 -14.87
C ALA A 14 -18.82 -34.32 -15.43
N PRO A 15 -18.17 -33.20 -15.08
CA PRO A 15 -16.77 -33.03 -15.42
C PRO A 15 -15.96 -34.08 -14.66
N LYS A 16 -15.30 -34.97 -15.41
CA LYS A 16 -14.31 -35.90 -14.90
C LYS A 16 -13.08 -35.11 -14.43
N TYR A 17 -13.04 -34.74 -13.15
CA TYR A 17 -11.77 -34.43 -12.48
C TYR A 17 -11.45 -35.55 -11.50
N ALA A 18 -11.07 -36.69 -12.07
CA ALA A 18 -10.35 -37.73 -11.35
C ALA A 18 -8.86 -37.51 -11.61
N ASN A 19 -8.15 -37.06 -10.58
CA ASN A 19 -6.74 -37.29 -10.25
C ASN A 19 -6.53 -36.67 -8.86
N SER A 20 -6.95 -37.36 -7.81
CA SER A 20 -6.13 -38.29 -7.01
C SER A 20 -5.42 -37.59 -5.83
N ILE A 21 -5.92 -37.91 -4.63
CA ILE A 21 -5.24 -37.88 -3.33
C ILE A 21 -4.86 -36.50 -2.79
N ARG A 22 -5.78 -35.91 -2.01
CA ARG A 22 -5.47 -35.29 -0.70
C ARG A 22 -6.78 -35.15 0.10
N CYS A 23 -6.99 -36.08 1.03
CA CYS A 23 -7.94 -35.89 2.11
C CYS A 23 -7.41 -34.83 3.10
N LEU A 24 -8.35 -34.16 3.79
CA LEU A 24 -8.17 -33.16 4.86
C LEU A 24 -8.05 -31.69 4.42
N SER A 25 -9.19 -31.07 4.10
CA SER A 25 -9.71 -29.87 4.78
C SER A 25 -10.82 -29.25 3.94
N GLY A 26 -12.03 -29.15 4.49
CA GLY A 26 -13.12 -28.35 3.92
C GLY A 26 -12.85 -26.86 4.04
N VAL A 27 -11.82 -26.39 3.34
CA VAL A 27 -11.69 -24.97 3.00
C VAL A 27 -12.62 -24.76 1.80
N PRO A 28 -13.58 -23.83 1.83
CA PRO A 28 -14.35 -23.50 0.64
C PRO A 28 -13.34 -23.21 -0.47
N ASP A 29 -13.49 -23.88 -1.62
CA ASP A 29 -12.58 -23.75 -2.76
C ASP A 29 -12.20 -22.28 -2.94
N ILE A 30 -10.98 -21.94 -2.52
CA ILE A 30 -10.48 -20.58 -2.70
C ILE A 30 -10.47 -20.42 -4.21
N PRO A 31 -11.22 -19.46 -4.79
CA PRO A 31 -11.26 -19.31 -6.23
C PRO A 31 -9.82 -19.20 -6.73
N ASP A 32 -9.46 -20.01 -7.72
CA ASP A 32 -8.11 -20.06 -8.27
C ASP A 32 -7.65 -18.62 -8.55
N LYS A 33 -6.77 -18.09 -7.69
CA LYS A 33 -6.34 -16.69 -7.76
C LYS A 33 -5.74 -16.35 -9.11
N ILE A 34 -5.18 -17.36 -9.78
CA ILE A 34 -4.49 -17.26 -11.07
C ILE A 34 -5.50 -17.27 -12.24
N GLY A 35 -6.57 -18.06 -12.16
CA GLY A 35 -7.50 -18.25 -13.28
C GLY A 35 -6.80 -18.81 -14.54
N ASN A 36 -7.22 -18.37 -15.72
CA ASN A 36 -6.64 -18.77 -17.01
C ASN A 36 -5.43 -17.92 -17.43
N ARG A 37 -4.53 -17.64 -16.48
CA ARG A 37 -3.29 -16.87 -16.73
C ARG A 37 -2.11 -17.81 -16.79
N ASP A 38 -1.17 -17.52 -17.68
CA ASP A 38 0.03 -18.35 -17.80
C ASP A 38 1.04 -18.04 -16.72
N VAL A 39 1.55 -19.12 -16.12
CA VAL A 39 2.71 -19.10 -15.23
C VAL A 39 3.96 -19.19 -16.10
N VAL A 40 4.80 -18.15 -16.05
CA VAL A 40 6.00 -17.99 -16.90
C VAL A 40 7.27 -18.25 -16.10
N GLY A 41 7.24 -18.12 -14.78
CA GLY A 41 8.42 -18.31 -13.95
C GLY A 41 8.08 -18.53 -12.48
N HIS A 42 9.10 -18.42 -11.65
CA HIS A 42 8.97 -18.48 -10.21
C HIS A 42 8.58 -17.11 -9.64
N GLY A 43 7.78 -17.07 -8.57
CA GLY A 43 7.50 -15.82 -7.89
C GLY A 43 8.58 -15.42 -6.90
N TRP A 44 8.57 -14.16 -6.50
CA TRP A 44 9.56 -13.62 -5.57
C TRP A 44 9.60 -14.38 -4.21
N ASN A 45 8.45 -14.92 -3.78
CA ASN A 45 8.27 -15.73 -2.58
C ASN A 45 7.98 -17.21 -2.90
N GLY A 46 8.14 -17.61 -4.15
CA GLY A 46 7.80 -18.92 -4.69
C GLY A 46 6.32 -19.22 -4.94
N GLU A 47 5.43 -18.26 -4.70
CA GLU A 47 4.04 -18.33 -5.14
C GLU A 47 3.91 -17.81 -6.58
N ALA A 48 3.00 -18.38 -7.37
CA ALA A 48 2.67 -17.88 -8.70
C ALA A 48 1.80 -16.60 -8.62
N ALA A 49 2.39 -15.51 -8.16
CA ALA A 49 1.74 -14.21 -7.98
C ALA A 49 2.25 -13.14 -8.97
N TYR A 50 1.39 -12.18 -9.29
CA TYR A 50 1.73 -11.00 -10.08
C TYR A 50 1.96 -9.79 -9.18
N LEU A 51 3.14 -9.16 -9.26
CA LEU A 51 3.41 -7.85 -8.68
C LEU A 51 4.30 -7.02 -9.61
N ASP A 52 3.99 -5.74 -9.77
CA ASP A 52 4.85 -4.76 -10.44
C ASP A 52 5.89 -4.25 -9.43
N ARG A 53 7.12 -4.80 -9.50
CA ARG A 53 8.22 -4.47 -8.59
C ARG A 53 9.48 -4.11 -9.36
N CYS A 54 10.25 -3.17 -8.84
CA CYS A 54 11.51 -2.76 -9.47
C CYS A 54 12.64 -3.79 -9.28
N ASP A 55 12.67 -4.45 -8.12
CA ASP A 55 13.66 -5.48 -7.76
C ASP A 55 13.31 -6.85 -8.33
N PHE A 56 12.04 -7.07 -8.68
CA PHE A 56 11.56 -8.30 -9.31
C PHE A 56 10.80 -7.98 -10.61
N PRO A 57 11.51 -7.64 -11.70
CA PRO A 57 10.91 -7.12 -12.93
C PRO A 57 10.07 -8.15 -13.72
N LEU A 58 10.29 -9.44 -13.48
CA LEU A 58 9.66 -10.54 -14.22
C LEU A 58 8.78 -11.34 -13.25
N PRO A 59 7.50 -10.98 -13.09
CA PRO A 59 6.59 -11.68 -12.18
C PRO A 59 6.34 -13.11 -12.63
N ALA A 60 5.87 -13.96 -11.70
CA ALA A 60 5.69 -15.39 -11.95
C ALA A 60 4.61 -15.69 -13.00
N ILE A 61 3.58 -14.85 -13.07
CA ILE A 61 2.44 -15.01 -13.96
C ILE A 61 2.30 -13.78 -14.85
N ARG A 62 1.61 -13.91 -15.98
CA ARG A 62 1.25 -12.75 -16.82
C ARG A 62 0.09 -11.96 -16.23
N PHE A 63 -0.01 -10.68 -16.57
CA PHE A 63 -1.07 -9.81 -16.05
C PHE A 63 -2.47 -10.22 -16.54
N LYS A 64 -2.68 -10.32 -17.86
CA LYS A 64 -3.99 -10.62 -18.46
C LYS A 64 -4.22 -12.13 -18.61
N ALA A 65 -5.49 -12.54 -18.50
CA ALA A 65 -5.93 -13.88 -18.84
C ALA A 65 -5.79 -14.15 -20.36
N ASN A 66 -5.69 -15.43 -20.71
CA ASN A 66 -5.59 -15.87 -22.10
C ASN A 66 -6.94 -15.72 -22.82
N THR A 67 -7.13 -14.59 -23.48
CA THR A 67 -8.22 -14.39 -24.46
C THR A 67 -7.79 -14.91 -25.84
N PRO A 68 -8.72 -15.29 -26.74
CA PRO A 68 -8.38 -15.83 -28.06
C PRO A 68 -7.46 -14.91 -28.86
N ASP A 69 -7.68 -13.59 -28.78
CA ASP A 69 -6.84 -12.59 -29.47
C ASP A 69 -5.40 -12.58 -28.92
N ILE A 70 -5.25 -12.66 -27.59
CA ILE A 70 -3.93 -12.69 -26.95
C ILE A 70 -3.22 -13.99 -27.32
N VAL A 71 -3.92 -15.12 -27.32
CA VAL A 71 -3.35 -16.42 -27.71
C VAL A 71 -2.87 -16.39 -29.17
N ALA A 72 -3.66 -15.84 -30.10
CA ALA A 72 -3.25 -15.66 -31.49
C ALA A 72 -2.02 -14.73 -31.63
N LEU A 73 -1.95 -13.65 -30.85
CA LEU A 73 -0.76 -12.79 -30.80
C LEU A 73 0.47 -13.52 -30.25
N ARG A 74 0.29 -14.44 -29.29
CA ARG A 74 1.39 -15.26 -28.73
C ARG A 74 1.90 -16.29 -29.72
N GLU A 75 1.05 -16.81 -30.60
CA GLU A 75 1.50 -17.68 -31.69
C GLU A 75 2.38 -16.90 -32.67
N LYS A 76 2.02 -15.66 -32.99
CA LYS A 76 2.88 -14.75 -33.77
C LYS A 76 4.18 -14.38 -33.04
N GLU A 77 4.13 -14.23 -31.70
CA GLU A 77 5.29 -13.94 -30.85
C GLU A 77 6.41 -14.99 -30.98
N LYS A 78 6.07 -16.25 -31.27
CA LYS A 78 7.05 -17.32 -31.49
C LYS A 78 7.87 -17.16 -32.78
N GLY A 79 7.43 -16.31 -33.71
CA GLY A 79 8.09 -16.04 -34.98
C GLY A 79 9.07 -14.85 -34.95
N ASP A 80 9.36 -14.27 -36.11
CA ASP A 80 10.24 -13.10 -36.22
C ASP A 80 9.56 -11.80 -35.77
N TRP A 81 10.13 -11.15 -34.75
CA TRP A 81 9.60 -9.91 -34.17
C TRP A 81 9.76 -8.68 -35.07
N LYS A 82 10.53 -8.77 -36.16
CA LYS A 82 10.57 -7.71 -37.18
C LYS A 82 9.26 -7.61 -37.96
N LYS A 83 8.49 -8.71 -38.03
CA LYS A 83 7.18 -8.75 -38.72
C LYS A 83 6.02 -8.27 -37.86
N LEU A 84 6.22 -8.11 -36.55
CA LEU A 84 5.22 -7.57 -35.63
C LEU A 84 5.15 -6.05 -35.75
N SER A 85 3.93 -5.53 -35.88
CA SER A 85 3.66 -4.11 -35.79
C SER A 85 3.95 -3.56 -34.40
N ILE A 86 4.13 -2.24 -34.29
CA ILE A 86 4.39 -1.58 -33.00
C ILE A 86 3.22 -1.79 -32.04
N ASP A 87 1.98 -1.80 -32.55
CA ASP A 87 0.79 -1.97 -31.74
C ASP A 87 0.63 -3.40 -31.24
N GLU A 88 0.98 -4.40 -32.04
CA GLU A 88 1.03 -5.80 -31.59
C GLU A 88 2.08 -5.99 -30.46
N LYS A 89 3.24 -5.33 -30.57
CA LYS A 89 4.27 -5.35 -29.51
C LYS A 89 3.75 -4.70 -28.22
N LYS A 90 3.09 -3.54 -28.32
CA LYS A 90 2.46 -2.87 -27.17
C LYS A 90 1.36 -3.73 -26.56
N ALA A 91 0.56 -4.41 -27.38
CA ALA A 91 -0.51 -5.31 -26.93
C ALA A 91 0.07 -6.52 -26.19
N LEU A 92 1.13 -7.15 -26.71
CA LEU A 92 1.85 -8.23 -26.02
C LEU A 92 2.46 -7.77 -24.70
N TYR A 93 3.04 -6.57 -24.67
CA TYR A 93 3.57 -5.97 -23.45
C TYR A 93 2.46 -5.76 -22.41
N ARG A 94 1.33 -5.14 -22.77
CA ARG A 94 0.18 -4.93 -21.87
C ARG A 94 -0.59 -6.18 -21.50
N ALA A 95 -0.41 -7.27 -22.25
CA ALA A 95 -0.92 -8.59 -21.86
C ALA A 95 -0.04 -9.25 -20.80
N SER A 96 1.26 -9.04 -20.88
CA SER A 96 2.24 -9.61 -19.95
C SER A 96 2.39 -8.79 -18.67
N PHE A 97 2.43 -7.46 -18.80
CA PHE A 97 2.62 -6.50 -17.72
C PHE A 97 1.44 -5.53 -17.60
N ARG A 98 1.06 -5.18 -16.37
CA ARG A 98 0.03 -4.19 -16.07
C ARG A 98 0.56 -2.78 -16.30
N GLN A 99 1.66 -2.43 -15.65
CA GLN A 99 2.24 -1.09 -15.64
C GLN A 99 3.66 -1.10 -16.21
N THR A 100 4.07 0.01 -16.81
CA THR A 100 5.48 0.23 -17.15
C THR A 100 6.26 0.71 -15.92
N PHE A 101 7.59 0.63 -15.97
CA PHE A 101 8.46 1.19 -14.93
C PHE A 101 8.17 2.66 -14.62
N SER A 102 7.89 3.47 -15.64
CA SER A 102 7.54 4.87 -15.46
C SER A 102 6.19 5.09 -14.80
N GLU A 103 5.23 4.17 -14.97
CA GLU A 103 3.87 4.31 -14.44
C GLU A 103 3.80 4.00 -12.96
N PHE A 104 4.42 2.89 -12.51
CA PHE A 104 4.34 2.52 -11.09
C PHE A 104 5.37 3.26 -10.22
N GLN A 105 6.45 3.78 -10.80
CA GLN A 105 7.40 4.64 -10.09
C GLN A 105 7.01 6.12 -10.12
N ALA A 106 5.90 6.47 -10.78
CA ALA A 106 5.43 7.84 -10.83
C ALA A 106 5.25 8.39 -9.39
N PRO A 107 5.79 9.57 -9.08
CA PRO A 107 5.71 10.12 -7.74
C PRO A 107 4.26 10.45 -7.39
N ASN A 108 3.73 9.80 -6.35
CA ASN A 108 2.39 10.09 -5.85
C ASN A 108 2.42 11.30 -4.92
N GLY A 109 1.44 12.19 -5.06
CA GLY A 109 1.31 13.39 -4.22
C GLY A 109 0.85 13.13 -2.78
N GLU A 110 0.85 11.88 -2.31
CA GLU A 110 0.30 11.44 -1.02
C GLU A 110 0.95 12.15 0.18
N TRP A 111 2.24 12.50 0.08
CA TRP A 111 2.95 13.23 1.13
C TRP A 111 2.29 14.57 1.47
N LYS A 112 1.62 15.21 0.50
CA LYS A 112 0.89 16.47 0.72
C LYS A 112 -0.32 16.25 1.61
N GLY A 113 -1.04 15.14 1.41
CA GLY A 113 -2.17 14.74 2.24
C GLY A 113 -1.73 14.40 3.66
N ALA A 114 -0.64 13.63 3.79
CA ALA A 114 -0.05 13.30 5.09
C ALA A 114 0.39 14.56 5.85
N LEU A 115 1.06 15.50 5.18
CA LEU A 115 1.48 16.77 5.77
C LEU A 115 0.28 17.62 6.19
N GLY A 116 -0.76 17.71 5.34
CA GLY A 116 -1.99 18.44 5.65
C GLY A 116 -2.66 17.90 6.92
N LEU A 117 -2.80 16.57 7.03
CA LEU A 117 -3.39 15.94 8.21
C LEU A 117 -2.57 16.17 9.48
N ALA A 118 -1.23 16.10 9.37
CA ALA A 118 -0.34 16.38 10.49
C ALA A 118 -0.52 17.83 11.01
N LEU A 119 -0.59 18.81 10.11
CA LEU A 119 -0.80 20.21 10.48
C LEU A 119 -2.17 20.46 11.11
N ILE A 120 -3.22 19.79 10.64
CA ILE A 120 -4.54 19.83 11.27
C ILE A 120 -4.47 19.29 12.71
N GLY A 121 -3.75 18.20 12.95
CA GLY A 121 -3.54 17.65 14.29
C GLY A 121 -2.80 18.61 15.23
N VAL A 122 -1.76 19.29 14.73
CA VAL A 122 -1.03 20.33 15.49
C VAL A 122 -1.94 21.51 15.81
N ALA A 123 -2.69 22.01 14.84
CA ALA A 123 -3.63 23.11 15.04
C ALA A 123 -4.67 22.74 16.11
N PHE A 124 -5.29 21.56 16.00
CA PHE A 124 -6.25 21.06 16.99
C PHE A 124 -5.64 20.98 18.39
N SER A 125 -4.40 20.52 18.52
CA SER A 125 -3.69 20.44 19.80
C SER A 125 -3.51 21.82 20.44
N ILE A 126 -3.15 22.84 19.66
CA ILE A 126 -3.04 24.23 20.13
C ILE A 126 -4.39 24.76 20.60
N TRP A 127 -5.47 24.51 19.84
CA TRP A 127 -6.83 24.89 20.22
C TRP A 127 -7.26 24.28 21.55
N VAL A 128 -6.96 23.00 21.78
CA VAL A 128 -7.25 22.32 23.05
C VAL A 128 -6.49 22.96 24.22
N ILE A 129 -5.19 23.26 24.04
CA ILE A 129 -4.39 23.92 25.09
C ILE A 129 -4.94 25.32 25.40
N MET A 130 -5.31 26.09 24.37
CA MET A 130 -5.92 27.40 24.56
C MET A 130 -7.25 27.31 25.32
N PHE A 131 -8.10 26.34 24.96
CA PHE A 131 -9.36 26.10 25.66
C PHE A 131 -9.13 25.79 27.15
N LEU A 132 -8.21 24.88 27.48
CA LEU A 132 -7.87 24.57 28.87
C LEU A 132 -7.30 25.79 29.60
N LYS A 133 -6.47 26.60 28.94
CA LYS A 133 -5.87 27.78 29.56
C LYS A 133 -6.90 28.87 29.90
N VAL A 134 -7.94 29.02 29.09
CA VAL A 134 -9.00 30.03 29.29
C VAL A 134 -10.03 29.57 30.32
N PHE A 135 -10.44 28.30 30.29
CA PHE A 135 -11.61 27.84 31.05
C PHE A 135 -11.29 26.95 32.26
N ALA A 136 -10.15 26.26 32.28
CA ALA A 136 -9.86 25.25 33.30
C ALA A 136 -8.70 25.62 34.24
N TYR A 137 -7.68 26.32 33.74
CA TYR A 137 -6.48 26.60 34.54
C TYR A 137 -6.63 27.81 35.48
N PRO A 138 -6.21 27.68 36.75
CA PRO A 138 -6.24 28.79 37.70
C PRO A 138 -5.26 29.91 37.30
N PRO A 139 -5.38 31.10 37.92
CA PRO A 139 -4.37 32.15 37.76
C PRO A 139 -2.99 31.63 38.17
N LEU A 140 -1.96 32.18 37.53
CA LEU A 140 -0.57 31.87 37.90
C LEU A 140 -0.29 32.34 39.33
N PRO A 141 0.60 31.66 40.07
CA PRO A 141 0.94 32.09 41.41
C PRO A 141 1.66 33.45 41.37
N GLU A 142 1.55 34.20 42.47
CA GLU A 142 2.05 35.58 42.58
C GLU A 142 3.54 35.71 42.27
N SER A 143 4.33 34.65 42.48
CA SER A 143 5.75 34.60 42.14
C SER A 143 6.03 34.79 40.64
N PHE A 144 5.05 34.59 39.76
CA PHE A 144 5.18 34.83 38.31
C PHE A 144 4.90 36.28 37.90
N ASN A 145 4.50 37.15 38.84
CA ASN A 145 4.44 38.59 38.57
C ASN A 145 5.82 39.11 38.16
N LEU A 146 5.85 40.14 37.32
CA LEU A 146 7.11 40.65 36.77
C LEU A 146 8.05 41.15 37.86
N GLU A 147 7.53 41.92 38.83
CA GLU A 147 8.31 42.46 39.95
C GLU A 147 8.93 41.35 40.80
N ASN A 148 8.13 40.34 41.17
CA ASN A 148 8.60 39.20 41.96
C ASN A 148 9.66 38.38 41.21
N ARG A 149 9.50 38.19 39.90
CA ARG A 149 10.52 37.51 39.06
C ARG A 149 11.82 38.31 38.97
N LEU A 150 11.73 39.64 38.86
CA LEU A 150 12.91 40.51 38.82
C LEU A 150 13.64 40.54 40.17
N ALA A 151 12.92 40.68 41.28
CA ALA A 151 13.48 40.60 42.62
C ALA A 151 14.15 39.23 42.88
N GLN A 152 13.53 38.14 42.41
CA GLN A 152 14.12 36.81 42.48
C GLN A 152 15.39 36.71 41.62
N LEU A 153 15.40 37.31 40.43
CA LEU A 153 16.56 37.35 39.54
C LEU A 153 17.72 38.11 40.18
N GLU A 154 17.47 39.30 40.72
CA GLU A 154 18.46 40.10 41.45
C GLU A 154 19.05 39.31 42.62
N ARG A 155 18.20 38.65 43.42
CA ARG A 155 18.65 37.76 44.49
C ARG A 155 19.55 36.63 43.97
N MET A 156 19.21 36.01 42.83
CA MET A 156 20.03 34.94 42.24
C MET A 156 21.39 35.45 41.75
N GLN A 157 21.46 36.69 41.24
CA GLN A 157 22.71 37.33 40.86
C GLN A 157 23.57 37.64 42.08
N LEU A 158 22.98 38.20 43.14
CA LEU A 158 23.67 38.50 44.40
C LEU A 158 24.22 37.25 45.08
N LEU A 159 23.50 36.14 44.99
CA LEU A 159 23.93 34.84 45.52
C LEU A 159 24.86 34.08 44.57
N GLU A 160 25.26 34.69 43.45
CA GLU A 160 26.13 34.10 42.43
C GLU A 160 25.69 32.70 41.98
N VAL A 161 24.39 32.50 41.76
CA VAL A 161 23.84 31.20 41.35
C VAL A 161 24.39 30.80 39.97
N ASN A 162 25.08 29.65 39.92
CA ASN A 162 25.72 29.11 38.72
C ASN A 162 26.73 30.08 38.05
N PRO A 163 27.84 30.41 38.73
CA PRO A 163 28.73 31.50 38.33
C PRO A 163 29.70 31.17 37.18
N ILE A 164 29.86 29.89 36.81
CA ILE A 164 30.84 29.47 35.80
C ILE A 164 30.25 29.53 34.38
N SER A 165 29.04 29.01 34.19
CA SER A 165 28.39 28.87 32.87
C SER A 165 26.94 29.36 32.84
N GLY A 166 26.38 29.73 34.00
CA GLY A 166 24.97 30.02 34.17
C GLY A 166 24.63 31.50 34.17
N ILE A 167 23.53 31.83 34.85
CA ILE A 167 22.92 33.17 34.83
C ILE A 167 23.89 34.22 35.38
N SER A 168 24.63 33.92 36.45
CA SER A 168 25.58 34.86 37.07
C SER A 168 26.94 34.93 36.36
N ALA A 169 27.21 34.04 35.41
CA ALA A 169 28.44 34.07 34.59
C ALA A 169 28.38 35.16 33.50
N LYS A 170 27.17 35.54 33.08
CA LYS A 170 26.93 36.59 32.08
C LYS A 170 26.86 37.95 32.79
N LYS A 171 28.02 38.57 33.02
CA LYS A 171 28.17 39.93 33.54
C LYS A 171 28.10 40.96 32.43
#